data_AF-A0A7C7AH22-F1
#
_entry.id   AF-A0A7C7AH22-F1
#
_cell.length_a   1.000
_cell.length_b   1.000
_cell.length_c   1.000
_cell.angle_alpha   90.00
_cell.angle_beta   90.00
_cell.angle_gamma   90.00
#
_symmetry.space_group_name_H-M   'P 1'
#
loop_
_entity.id
_entity.type
_entity.pdbx_description
1 polymer ?
#
loop_
_entity_poly.entity_id
_entity_poly.type
_entity_poly.pdbx_seq_one_letter_code
_entity_poly.pdbx_strand_id
1 'polypeptide(L)'
;VFLFSDDIPVNLANNDDLKVLKSLFPNKDIYIVVGSDVIINATAYKNRPTKNSIHYFNHIVFKRAKDVLTEEAIQKTEKAKSKIKGTLIELQLPLYLEDISSSQIRENIDNNRDISNLIDPMAQNFIYDRNLYIREPLNKTVLKTKPFAIEIIEEISKKVLDQIGYEVLKEKDLYEKIGESLDSKNIKLLIIRDAKNNNMLGFSAFHKISTSDVYPEFKSSYIANYVREKTSGRIIVVDGIFAAPDSAYDNMEQILITETLAHCIKNDFTYALYNNSITGSDSPQLLETLNLQGFFRIHDESTRKTVYGVDMKFPICLTLNMESFLKEPFNKNQYVYRAISRSRKRLQKVMTELYPGSLVLSMDNDMINQILINKICSMNKVPNEPQEPRVLGENMVVPFGNVLKGMVVPNTITKSLHTEKVYSFDTTKFKIMEYPFYSPIENQIRTIESFKKPVILVDDLLHKGYRIKEIDPILKKHNIHVKKIIVGVLSGRGKDLMDIQGREADCAYYIPNLRLWFNENLMYPFLGGDGIWVENENNTNLIPSINLILPFYSPMFIRGASKEAIYNLSMVCLENAK
;
A
#
# COMPACT_ATOMS: atom_id res chain seq x y z
N VAL A 1 -31.83 8.42 -23.84
CA VAL A 1 -31.55 7.52 -22.70
C VAL A 1 -31.39 8.39 -21.47
N PHE A 2 -32.17 8.17 -20.41
CA PHE A 2 -31.97 8.86 -19.13
C PHE A 2 -31.10 7.99 -18.23
N LEU A 3 -30.06 8.57 -17.64
CA LEU A 3 -29.22 7.87 -16.69
C LEU A 3 -29.96 7.73 -15.36
N PHE A 4 -29.87 6.55 -14.74
CA PHE A 4 -30.32 6.36 -13.37
C PHE A 4 -29.37 7.09 -12.42
N SER A 5 -29.92 7.69 -11.37
CA SER A 5 -29.15 8.54 -10.47
C SER A 5 -28.08 7.76 -9.71
N ASP A 6 -26.91 8.38 -9.50
CA ASP A 6 -25.76 7.73 -8.85
C ASP A 6 -25.85 7.71 -7.30
N ASP A 7 -26.77 8.50 -6.74
CA ASP A 7 -27.02 8.63 -5.30
C ASP A 7 -27.83 7.47 -4.70
N ILE A 8 -28.37 6.60 -5.56
CA ILE A 8 -29.10 5.39 -5.20
C ILE A 8 -28.33 4.17 -5.71
N PRO A 9 -27.33 3.68 -4.96
CA PRO A 9 -26.61 2.47 -5.35
C PRO A 9 -27.53 1.26 -5.29
N VAL A 10 -27.45 0.40 -6.31
CA VAL A 10 -28.23 -0.86 -6.38
C VAL A 10 -27.28 -2.04 -6.48
N ASN A 11 -27.12 -2.78 -5.39
CA ASN A 11 -26.43 -4.06 -5.41
C ASN A 11 -27.41 -5.19 -5.76
N LEU A 12 -27.20 -5.86 -6.90
CA LEU A 12 -28.09 -6.95 -7.36
C LEU A 12 -28.11 -8.18 -6.45
N ALA A 13 -27.14 -8.31 -5.54
CA ALA A 13 -27.13 -9.36 -4.52
C ALA A 13 -27.88 -8.95 -3.23
N ASN A 14 -28.33 -7.69 -3.12
CA ASN A 14 -29.01 -7.14 -1.96
C ASN A 14 -30.51 -6.95 -2.25
N ASN A 15 -31.34 -7.74 -1.56
CA ASN A 15 -32.79 -7.70 -1.74
C ASN A 15 -33.44 -6.38 -1.31
N ASP A 16 -32.85 -5.63 -0.37
CA ASP A 16 -33.42 -4.35 0.08
C ASP A 16 -33.19 -3.26 -0.97
N ASP A 17 -32.01 -3.23 -1.59
CA ASP A 17 -31.74 -2.31 -2.71
C ASP A 17 -32.67 -2.59 -3.88
N LEU A 18 -32.88 -3.87 -4.20
CA LEU A 18 -33.82 -4.29 -5.23
C LEU A 18 -35.28 -3.93 -4.89
N LYS A 19 -35.65 -4.01 -3.61
CA LYS A 19 -36.96 -3.54 -3.14
C LYS A 19 -37.11 -2.03 -3.33
N VAL A 20 -36.08 -1.26 -2.98
CA VAL A 20 -36.03 0.20 -3.20
C VAL A 20 -36.15 0.50 -4.69
N LEU A 21 -35.37 -0.17 -5.54
CA LEU A 21 -35.43 -0.01 -6.99
C LEU A 21 -36.85 -0.23 -7.53
N LYS A 22 -37.55 -1.29 -7.09
CA LYS A 22 -38.96 -1.51 -7.45
C LYS A 22 -39.88 -0.38 -7.00
N SER A 23 -39.67 0.14 -5.79
CA SER A 23 -40.50 1.22 -5.23
C SER A 23 -40.36 2.55 -5.97
N LEU A 24 -39.20 2.80 -6.61
CA LEU A 24 -38.97 4.00 -7.42
C LEU A 24 -39.77 4.00 -8.74
N PHE A 25 -40.27 2.83 -9.15
CA PHE A 25 -41.01 2.66 -10.41
C PHE A 25 -42.32 1.89 -10.18
N PRO A 26 -43.27 2.40 -9.38
CA PRO A 26 -44.41 1.64 -8.88
C PRO A 26 -45.36 1.12 -9.99
N ASN A 27 -45.42 1.80 -11.13
CA ASN A 27 -46.30 1.47 -12.25
C ASN A 27 -45.52 1.08 -13.51
N LYS A 28 -44.24 0.67 -13.37
CA LYS A 28 -43.43 0.23 -14.51
C LYS A 28 -42.80 -1.12 -14.21
N ASP A 29 -42.78 -1.96 -15.23
CA ASP A 29 -42.01 -3.18 -15.19
C ASP A 29 -40.51 -2.87 -15.31
N ILE A 30 -39.72 -3.45 -14.41
CA ILE A 30 -38.27 -3.31 -14.40
C ILE A 30 -37.67 -4.56 -15.04
N TYR A 31 -36.94 -4.35 -16.13
CA TYR A 31 -36.21 -5.40 -16.84
C TYR A 31 -34.71 -5.28 -16.55
N ILE A 32 -34.13 -6.38 -16.12
CA ILE A 32 -32.68 -6.54 -15.93
C ILE A 32 -32.10 -7.06 -17.24
N VAL A 33 -31.25 -6.26 -17.87
CA VAL A 33 -30.61 -6.60 -19.14
C VAL A 33 -29.22 -7.15 -18.87
N VAL A 34 -28.98 -8.42 -19.21
CA VAL A 34 -27.73 -9.12 -18.88
C VAL A 34 -27.33 -10.11 -19.97
N GLY A 35 -26.04 -10.45 -20.03
CA GLY A 35 -25.55 -11.58 -20.82
C GLY A 35 -25.83 -12.93 -20.14
N SER A 36 -25.88 -14.00 -20.94
CA SER A 36 -26.02 -15.38 -20.44
C SER A 36 -24.94 -15.79 -19.43
N ASP A 37 -23.71 -15.32 -19.65
CA ASP A 37 -22.54 -15.54 -18.79
C ASP A 37 -22.72 -14.97 -17.38
N VAL A 38 -23.38 -13.82 -17.25
CA VAL A 38 -23.64 -13.17 -15.95
C VAL A 38 -24.57 -14.01 -15.09
N ILE A 39 -25.63 -14.59 -15.68
CA ILE A 39 -26.62 -15.42 -14.96
C ILE A 39 -25.96 -16.68 -14.37
N ILE A 40 -24.97 -17.24 -15.06
CA ILE A 40 -24.24 -18.43 -14.63
C ILE A 40 -23.26 -18.09 -13.51
N ASN A 41 -22.52 -16.99 -13.67
CA ASN A 41 -21.31 -16.72 -12.87
C ASN A 41 -21.56 -15.81 -11.67
N ALA A 42 -22.47 -14.83 -11.79
CA ALA A 42 -22.64 -13.80 -10.77
C ALA A 42 -23.28 -14.36 -9.49
N THR A 43 -22.73 -13.94 -8.35
CA THR A 43 -23.12 -14.44 -7.03
C THR A 43 -24.60 -14.19 -6.71
N ALA A 44 -25.19 -13.12 -7.25
CA ALA A 44 -26.61 -12.79 -7.09
C ALA A 44 -27.55 -13.93 -7.55
N TYR A 45 -27.22 -14.62 -8.65
CA TYR A 45 -28.01 -15.74 -9.20
C TYR A 45 -27.65 -17.11 -8.59
N LYS A 46 -26.52 -17.19 -7.89
CA LYS A 46 -26.14 -18.40 -7.13
C LYS A 46 -26.96 -18.55 -5.85
N ASN A 47 -27.36 -17.43 -5.25
CA ASN A 47 -28.22 -17.40 -4.06
C ASN A 47 -29.60 -18.05 -4.31
N ARG A 48 -30.25 -18.51 -3.24
CA ARG A 48 -31.61 -19.05 -3.35
C ARG A 48 -32.61 -17.94 -3.68
N PRO A 49 -33.60 -18.19 -4.56
CA PRO A 49 -34.68 -17.23 -4.80
C PRO A 49 -35.41 -16.89 -3.50
N THR A 50 -35.43 -15.60 -3.17
CA THR A 50 -36.11 -15.03 -1.99
C THR A 50 -36.89 -13.79 -2.40
N LYS A 51 -37.83 -13.34 -1.56
CA LYS A 51 -38.64 -12.15 -1.84
C LYS A 51 -37.74 -10.95 -2.18
N ASN A 52 -38.06 -10.24 -3.25
CA ASN A 52 -37.30 -9.11 -3.80
C ASN A 52 -35.87 -9.42 -4.28
N SER A 53 -35.46 -10.69 -4.33
CA SER A 53 -34.20 -11.06 -4.98
C SER A 53 -34.26 -10.86 -6.48
N ILE A 54 -33.09 -10.82 -7.13
CA ILE A 54 -32.94 -10.63 -8.56
C ILE A 54 -33.84 -11.57 -9.38
N HIS A 55 -34.05 -12.81 -8.91
CA HIS A 55 -34.90 -13.81 -9.53
C HIS A 55 -36.35 -13.36 -9.77
N TYR A 56 -36.87 -12.40 -9.02
CA TYR A 56 -38.24 -11.87 -9.15
C TYR A 56 -38.33 -10.61 -10.04
N PHE A 57 -37.28 -10.28 -10.77
CA PHE A 57 -37.31 -9.24 -11.79
C PHE A 57 -37.56 -9.85 -13.17
N ASN A 58 -38.09 -9.04 -14.08
CA ASN A 58 -38.13 -9.42 -15.48
C ASN A 58 -36.71 -9.31 -16.05
N HIS A 59 -36.36 -10.16 -17.01
CA HIS A 59 -35.03 -10.21 -17.60
C HIS A 59 -35.09 -10.17 -19.12
N ILE A 60 -34.14 -9.46 -19.71
CA ILE A 60 -33.80 -9.56 -21.12
C ILE A 60 -32.39 -10.13 -21.19
N VAL A 61 -32.28 -11.37 -21.67
CA VAL A 61 -31.03 -12.13 -21.66
C VAL A 61 -30.50 -12.23 -23.07
N PHE A 62 -29.30 -11.70 -23.27
CA PHE A 62 -28.59 -11.83 -24.54
C PHE A 62 -27.73 -13.10 -24.54
N LYS A 63 -28.02 -14.02 -25.47
CA LYS A 63 -27.17 -15.18 -25.74
C LYS A 63 -25.96 -14.74 -26.55
N ARG A 64 -24.77 -15.23 -26.18
CA ARG A 64 -23.55 -15.13 -27.01
C ARG A 64 -23.32 -16.44 -27.73
N ALA A 65 -23.03 -16.41 -29.03
CA ALA A 65 -22.81 -17.63 -29.82
C ALA A 65 -21.61 -18.47 -29.33
N LYS A 66 -20.61 -17.83 -28.72
CA LYS A 66 -19.40 -18.49 -28.18
C LYS A 66 -19.62 -19.30 -26.90
N ASP A 67 -20.71 -19.07 -26.15
CA ASP A 67 -20.97 -19.71 -24.85
C ASP A 67 -21.56 -21.14 -24.97
N VAL A 68 -21.90 -21.60 -26.19
CA VAL A 68 -22.77 -22.78 -26.42
C VAL A 68 -22.01 -24.09 -26.72
N LEU A 69 -20.68 -24.12 -26.56
CA LEU A 69 -19.89 -25.25 -27.10
C LEU A 69 -19.85 -26.54 -26.24
N THR A 70 -20.33 -26.52 -24.99
CA THR A 70 -20.33 -27.73 -24.13
C THR A 70 -21.70 -28.02 -23.53
N GLU A 71 -22.13 -29.29 -23.51
CA GLU A 71 -23.42 -29.71 -22.95
C GLU A 71 -23.57 -29.31 -21.46
N GLU A 72 -22.48 -29.34 -20.69
CA GLU A 72 -22.48 -28.90 -19.30
C GLU A 72 -22.80 -27.40 -19.13
N ALA A 73 -22.28 -26.55 -20.01
CA ALA A 73 -22.55 -25.11 -19.97
C ALA A 73 -24.03 -24.82 -20.28
N ILE A 74 -24.61 -25.55 -21.23
CA ILE A 74 -26.03 -25.46 -21.57
C ILE A 74 -26.88 -25.86 -20.37
N GLN A 75 -26.59 -27.00 -19.72
CA GLN A 75 -27.32 -27.44 -18.54
C GLN A 75 -27.21 -26.45 -17.36
N LYS A 76 -26.02 -25.89 -17.12
CA LYS A 76 -25.81 -24.85 -16.08
C LYS A 76 -26.63 -23.60 -16.37
N THR A 77 -26.68 -23.19 -17.64
CA THR A 77 -27.44 -22.02 -18.08
C THR A 77 -28.94 -22.21 -17.88
N GLU A 78 -29.49 -23.32 -18.34
CA GLU A 78 -30.92 -23.63 -18.17
C GLU A 78 -31.31 -23.78 -16.69
N LYS A 79 -30.44 -24.40 -15.88
CA LYS A 79 -30.62 -24.47 -14.44
C LYS A 79 -30.60 -23.09 -13.77
N ALA A 80 -29.76 -22.17 -14.23
CA ALA A 80 -29.72 -20.81 -13.69
C ALA A 80 -30.94 -20.00 -14.11
N LYS A 81 -31.37 -20.11 -15.38
CA LYS A 81 -32.59 -19.46 -15.91
C LYS A 81 -33.86 -19.94 -15.23
N SER A 82 -34.01 -21.24 -14.99
CA SER A 82 -35.21 -21.81 -14.33
C SER A 82 -35.43 -21.29 -12.89
N LYS A 83 -34.41 -20.70 -12.26
CA LYS A 83 -34.54 -20.02 -10.97
C LYS A 83 -35.23 -18.66 -11.09
N ILE A 84 -35.18 -18.02 -12.25
CA ILE A 84 -35.85 -16.74 -12.53
C ILE A 84 -37.37 -16.98 -12.54
N LYS A 85 -38.09 -16.12 -11.81
CA LYS A 85 -39.54 -16.17 -11.60
C LYS A 85 -40.27 -15.03 -12.29
N GLY A 86 -39.58 -13.95 -12.67
CA GLY A 86 -40.14 -12.91 -13.53
C GLY A 86 -40.17 -13.34 -15.00
N THR A 87 -40.69 -12.46 -15.85
CA THR A 87 -40.74 -12.67 -17.30
C THR A 87 -39.31 -12.75 -17.86
N LEU A 88 -39.01 -13.79 -18.62
CA LEU A 88 -37.71 -14.01 -19.26
C LEU A 88 -37.86 -13.86 -20.77
N ILE A 89 -37.16 -12.87 -21.34
CA ILE A 89 -37.07 -12.65 -22.78
C ILE A 89 -35.64 -12.97 -23.21
N GLU A 90 -35.49 -13.85 -24.20
CA GLU A 90 -34.18 -14.21 -24.74
C GLU A 90 -33.99 -13.56 -26.10
N LEU A 91 -32.87 -12.85 -26.26
CA LEU A 91 -32.47 -12.21 -27.51
C LEU A 91 -31.09 -12.70 -27.91
N GLN A 92 -30.78 -12.58 -29.19
CA GLN A 92 -29.46 -12.88 -29.73
C GLN A 92 -28.90 -11.61 -30.37
N LEU A 93 -27.62 -11.33 -30.11
CA LEU A 93 -26.93 -10.22 -30.75
C LEU A 93 -26.52 -10.62 -32.17
N PRO A 94 -26.55 -9.70 -33.14
CA PRO A 94 -25.87 -9.90 -34.41
C PRO A 94 -24.39 -10.25 -34.18
N LEU A 95 -23.84 -11.20 -34.96
CA LEU A 95 -22.47 -11.71 -34.79
C LEU A 95 -21.41 -10.59 -34.74
N TYR A 96 -21.57 -9.53 -35.54
CA TYR A 96 -20.62 -8.41 -35.57
C TYR A 96 -20.59 -7.57 -34.28
N LEU A 97 -21.65 -7.60 -33.47
CA LEU A 97 -21.69 -6.93 -32.15
C LEU A 97 -21.23 -7.86 -31.01
N GLU A 98 -21.25 -9.18 -31.22
CA GLU A 98 -20.82 -10.14 -30.18
C GLU A 98 -19.32 -10.06 -29.90
N ASP A 99 -18.52 -9.68 -30.90
CA ASP A 99 -17.07 -9.57 -30.76
C ASP A 99 -16.63 -8.26 -30.07
N ILE A 100 -17.51 -7.26 -29.99
CA ILE A 100 -17.20 -5.97 -29.35
C ILE A 100 -17.20 -6.14 -27.82
N SER A 101 -16.06 -5.86 -27.20
CA SER A 101 -15.93 -5.87 -25.74
C SER A 101 -15.17 -4.66 -25.23
N SER A 102 -15.43 -4.25 -23.98
CA SER A 102 -14.65 -3.20 -23.34
C SER A 102 -13.16 -3.54 -23.25
N SER A 103 -12.80 -4.83 -23.18
CA SER A 103 -11.40 -5.28 -23.23
C SER A 103 -10.77 -4.96 -24.58
N GLN A 104 -11.46 -5.28 -25.67
CA GLN A 104 -11.00 -4.97 -27.03
C GLN A 104 -10.88 -3.47 -27.28
N ILE A 105 -11.84 -2.67 -26.82
CA ILE A 105 -11.79 -1.21 -26.94
C ILE A 105 -10.53 -0.66 -26.24
N ARG A 106 -10.26 -1.09 -25.01
CA ARG A 106 -9.07 -0.64 -24.25
C ARG A 106 -7.76 -1.12 -24.88
N GLU A 107 -7.71 -2.37 -25.32
CA GLU A 107 -6.55 -2.91 -26.03
C GLU A 107 -6.23 -2.11 -27.31
N ASN A 108 -7.26 -1.69 -28.06
CA ASN A 108 -7.06 -0.84 -29.22
C ASN A 108 -6.55 0.55 -28.83
N ILE A 109 -7.07 1.16 -27.77
CA ILE A 109 -6.56 2.44 -27.24
C ILE A 109 -5.07 2.30 -26.86
N ASP A 110 -4.70 1.25 -26.13
CA ASP A 110 -3.32 1.00 -25.69
C ASP A 110 -2.35 0.77 -26.84
N ASN A 111 -2.82 0.13 -27.91
CA ASN A 111 -2.08 -0.11 -29.14
C ASN A 111 -2.15 1.06 -30.13
N ASN A 112 -2.72 2.21 -29.72
CA ASN A 112 -2.91 3.39 -30.56
C ASN A 112 -3.66 3.08 -31.88
N ARG A 113 -4.70 2.24 -31.79
CA ARG A 113 -5.60 1.85 -32.88
C ARG A 113 -6.93 2.58 -32.76
N ASP A 114 -7.58 2.82 -33.89
CA ASP A 114 -8.89 3.46 -33.95
C ASP A 114 -10.00 2.56 -33.36
N ILE A 115 -10.90 3.17 -32.58
CA ILE A 115 -12.05 2.49 -31.96
C ILE A 115 -13.40 2.94 -32.55
N SER A 116 -13.40 3.73 -33.64
CA SER A 116 -14.62 4.27 -34.26
C SER A 116 -15.66 3.21 -34.63
N ASN A 117 -15.21 2.02 -35.04
CA ASN A 117 -16.10 0.90 -35.38
C ASN A 117 -16.58 0.09 -34.16
N LEU A 118 -16.12 0.43 -32.95
CA LEU A 118 -16.40 -0.33 -31.72
C LEU A 118 -17.31 0.40 -30.74
N ILE A 119 -17.48 1.71 -30.89
CA ILE A 119 -18.21 2.53 -29.93
C ILE A 119 -18.88 3.73 -30.63
N ASP A 120 -19.88 4.31 -29.97
CA ASP A 120 -20.52 5.55 -30.41
C ASP A 120 -19.49 6.70 -30.57
N PRO A 121 -19.57 7.52 -31.64
CA PRO A 121 -18.64 8.62 -31.90
C PRO A 121 -18.54 9.64 -30.77
N MET A 122 -19.62 9.91 -30.03
CA MET A 122 -19.56 10.84 -28.89
C MET A 122 -18.73 10.27 -27.74
N ALA A 123 -18.87 8.97 -27.47
CA ALA A 123 -18.08 8.28 -26.46
C ALA A 123 -16.61 8.17 -26.89
N GLN A 124 -16.34 7.91 -28.17
CA GLN A 124 -14.99 7.95 -28.73
C GLN A 124 -14.33 9.31 -28.51
N ASN A 125 -14.99 10.39 -28.93
CA ASN A 125 -14.48 11.75 -28.76
C ASN A 125 -14.20 12.04 -27.29
N PHE A 126 -15.13 11.69 -26.39
CA PHE A 126 -14.93 11.89 -24.95
C PHE A 126 -13.70 11.14 -24.41
N ILE A 127 -13.49 9.88 -24.85
CA ILE A 127 -12.32 9.08 -24.45
C ILE A 127 -11.02 9.72 -24.94
N TYR A 128 -10.97 10.13 -26.21
CA TYR A 128 -9.78 10.72 -26.83
C TYR A 128 -9.49 12.11 -26.28
N ASP A 129 -10.50 12.97 -26.19
CA ASP A 129 -10.37 14.32 -25.66
C ASP A 129 -9.84 14.29 -24.23
N ARG A 130 -10.20 13.28 -23.42
CA ARG A 130 -9.82 13.14 -22.01
C ARG A 130 -8.68 12.15 -21.74
N ASN A 131 -8.08 11.56 -22.78
CA ASN A 131 -7.03 10.53 -22.65
C ASN A 131 -7.41 9.35 -21.71
N LEU A 132 -8.67 8.91 -21.75
CA LEU A 132 -9.15 7.83 -20.88
C LEU A 132 -8.61 6.47 -21.32
N TYR A 133 -8.55 5.54 -20.37
CA TYR A 133 -8.14 4.14 -20.55
C TYR A 133 -6.70 3.89 -20.97
N ILE A 134 -5.92 4.92 -21.32
CA ILE A 134 -4.51 4.77 -21.70
C ILE A 134 -3.73 4.08 -20.58
N ARG A 135 -3.31 2.86 -20.88
CA ARG A 135 -2.53 1.93 -20.05
C ARG A 135 -3.14 1.73 -18.67
N GLU A 136 -4.47 1.83 -18.59
CA GLU A 136 -5.23 1.52 -17.38
C GLU A 136 -5.47 0.02 -17.29
N PRO A 137 -5.06 -0.65 -16.19
CA PRO A 137 -5.28 -2.08 -16.06
C PRO A 137 -6.78 -2.39 -16.08
N LEU A 138 -7.17 -3.37 -16.89
CA LEU A 138 -8.57 -3.82 -17.03
C LEU A 138 -9.20 -4.23 -15.71
N ASN A 139 -8.40 -4.86 -14.84
CA ASN A 139 -8.81 -5.31 -13.52
C ASN A 139 -7.82 -4.79 -12.50
N LYS A 140 -8.32 -4.54 -11.28
CA LYS A 140 -7.45 -4.43 -10.11
C LYS A 140 -6.55 -5.66 -10.07
N THR A 141 -5.25 -5.45 -9.99
CA THR A 141 -4.32 -6.56 -9.93
C THR A 141 -4.46 -7.21 -8.55
N VAL A 142 -4.60 -8.54 -8.55
CA VAL A 142 -4.29 -9.29 -7.33
C VAL A 142 -2.80 -9.15 -7.16
N LEU A 143 -2.40 -8.61 -6.01
CA LEU A 143 -1.00 -8.29 -5.75
C LEU A 143 -0.15 -9.53 -5.99
N LYS A 144 0.71 -9.47 -7.02
CA LYS A 144 1.85 -10.38 -7.13
C LYS A 144 2.96 -9.85 -6.22
N THR A 145 2.66 -9.58 -4.96
CA THR A 145 3.73 -9.34 -3.98
C THR A 145 4.50 -10.63 -3.91
N LYS A 146 5.81 -10.51 -4.04
CA LYS A 146 6.69 -11.60 -3.65
C LYS A 146 6.46 -11.75 -2.13
N PRO A 147 5.94 -12.89 -1.66
CA PRO A 147 5.46 -12.94 -0.29
C PRO A 147 6.67 -13.13 0.62
N PHE A 148 6.92 -12.21 1.53
CA PHE A 148 7.93 -12.30 2.56
C PHE A 148 7.34 -12.69 3.92
N ALA A 149 8.13 -13.37 4.73
CA ALA A 149 7.84 -13.53 6.16
C ALA A 149 8.94 -12.84 6.95
N ILE A 150 8.53 -12.00 7.91
CA ILE A 150 9.44 -11.36 8.86
C ILE A 150 9.30 -12.09 10.19
N GLU A 151 10.43 -12.60 10.69
CA GLU A 151 10.48 -13.37 11.93
C GLU A 151 11.48 -12.71 12.90
N ILE A 152 11.10 -12.60 14.16
CA ILE A 152 12.00 -12.20 15.25
C ILE A 152 12.33 -13.46 16.04
N ILE A 153 13.61 -13.79 16.10
CA ILE A 153 14.13 -14.96 16.82
C ILE A 153 14.88 -14.46 18.04
N GLU A 154 14.36 -14.79 19.22
CA GLU A 154 14.98 -14.44 20.50
C GLU A 154 15.95 -15.52 20.98
N GLU A 155 15.65 -16.79 20.73
CA GLU A 155 16.52 -17.92 21.05
C GLU A 155 17.03 -18.57 19.77
N ILE A 156 18.35 -18.49 19.58
CA ILE A 156 18.99 -18.88 18.33
C ILE A 156 19.21 -20.41 18.35
N SER A 157 18.35 -21.14 17.63
CA SER A 157 18.52 -22.60 17.50
C SER A 157 19.61 -22.97 16.49
N LYS A 158 20.23 -24.14 16.68
CA LYS A 158 21.19 -24.71 15.71
C LYS A 158 20.65 -24.77 14.28
N LYS A 159 19.36 -25.03 14.11
CA LYS A 159 18.70 -25.05 12.79
C LYS A 159 18.75 -23.68 12.09
N VAL A 160 18.50 -22.60 12.84
CA VAL A 160 18.54 -21.23 12.31
C VAL A 160 19.97 -20.85 11.95
N LEU A 161 20.91 -21.22 12.81
CA LEU A 161 22.33 -21.05 12.58
C LEU A 161 22.78 -21.78 11.29
N ASP A 162 22.45 -23.06 11.15
CA ASP A 162 22.82 -23.85 9.96
C ASP A 162 22.27 -23.22 8.67
N GLN A 163 21.05 -22.66 8.71
CA GLN A 163 20.45 -21.93 7.59
C GLN A 163 21.20 -20.63 7.26
N ILE A 164 21.59 -19.84 8.25
CA ILE A 164 22.39 -18.63 8.04
C ILE A 164 23.70 -18.95 7.32
N GLY A 165 24.40 -19.99 7.78
CA GLY A 165 25.66 -20.44 7.17
C GLY A 165 25.49 -20.89 5.72
N TYR A 166 24.44 -21.66 5.44
CA TYR A 166 24.21 -22.25 4.11
C TYR A 166 23.62 -21.27 3.09
N GLU A 167 22.61 -20.49 3.49
CA GLU A 167 21.77 -19.70 2.57
C GLU A 167 22.26 -18.26 2.41
N VAL A 168 22.85 -17.67 3.45
CA VAL A 168 23.25 -16.25 3.46
C VAL A 168 24.77 -16.08 3.36
N LEU A 169 25.53 -16.67 4.26
CA LEU A 169 26.98 -16.44 4.34
C LEU A 169 27.79 -17.30 3.35
N LYS A 170 27.26 -18.46 2.93
CA LYS A 170 27.90 -19.43 2.01
C LYS A 170 29.33 -19.87 2.42
N GLU A 171 29.73 -19.69 3.68
CA GLU A 171 31.02 -20.09 4.22
C GLU A 171 30.85 -20.93 5.50
N LYS A 172 31.41 -22.15 5.51
CA LYS A 172 31.28 -23.09 6.64
C LYS A 172 32.21 -22.79 7.82
N ASP A 173 33.37 -22.18 7.59
CA ASP A 173 34.38 -21.97 8.65
C ASP A 173 34.13 -20.70 9.48
N LEU A 174 33.38 -19.73 8.94
CA LEU A 174 32.97 -18.52 9.67
C LEU A 174 31.89 -18.83 10.71
N TYR A 175 31.16 -19.93 10.51
CA TYR A 175 29.96 -20.33 11.25
C TYR A 175 30.21 -20.71 12.73
N GLU A 176 31.23 -21.52 13.02
CA GLU A 176 31.51 -21.98 14.39
C GLU A 176 31.87 -20.82 15.33
N LYS A 177 32.59 -19.81 14.80
CA LYS A 177 32.93 -18.59 15.54
C LYS A 177 31.75 -17.65 15.74
N ILE A 178 30.82 -17.61 14.79
CA ILE A 178 29.62 -16.77 14.86
C ILE A 178 28.65 -17.34 15.91
N GLY A 179 28.48 -18.66 15.99
CA GLY A 179 27.62 -19.30 16.99
C GLY A 179 27.98 -18.93 18.43
N GLU A 180 29.28 -18.98 18.78
CA GLU A 180 29.77 -18.59 20.11
C GLU A 180 29.56 -17.09 20.41
N SER A 181 29.74 -16.22 19.40
CA SER A 181 29.52 -14.77 19.52
C SER A 181 28.04 -14.43 19.75
N LEU A 182 27.14 -15.11 19.04
CA LEU A 182 25.69 -14.91 19.10
C LEU A 182 25.10 -15.30 20.47
N ASP A 183 25.55 -16.40 21.07
CA ASP A 183 25.04 -16.88 22.37
C ASP A 183 25.49 -16.01 23.55
N SER A 184 26.66 -15.35 23.46
CA SER A 184 27.25 -14.63 24.59
C SER A 184 26.55 -13.31 24.97
N LYS A 185 25.82 -12.68 24.03
CA LYS A 185 25.29 -11.31 24.16
C LYS A 185 23.76 -11.20 24.17
N ASN A 186 23.05 -12.32 24.29
CA ASN A 186 21.58 -12.37 24.15
C ASN A 186 21.12 -11.67 22.86
N ILE A 187 21.80 -12.00 21.75
CA ILE A 187 21.54 -11.41 20.45
C ILE A 187 20.20 -11.94 19.93
N LYS A 188 19.40 -11.03 19.40
CA LYS A 188 18.17 -11.32 18.68
C LYS A 188 18.42 -11.22 17.20
N LEU A 189 17.69 -12.02 16.42
CA LEU A 189 17.75 -11.99 14.97
C LEU A 189 16.41 -11.51 14.40
N LEU A 190 16.48 -10.61 13.42
CA LEU A 190 15.38 -10.36 12.50
C LEU A 190 15.70 -11.07 11.20
N ILE A 191 14.82 -11.95 10.75
CA ILE A 191 15.00 -12.75 9.53
C ILE A 191 13.90 -12.41 8.54
N ILE A 192 14.29 -12.21 7.28
CA ILE A 192 13.36 -12.10 6.16
C ILE A 192 13.45 -13.38 5.32
N ARG A 193 12.31 -14.03 5.11
CA ARG A 193 12.18 -15.25 4.31
C ARG A 193 11.29 -15.04 3.11
N ASP A 194 11.52 -15.80 2.05
CA ASP A 194 10.53 -16.00 0.99
C ASP A 194 9.41 -16.90 1.53
N ALA A 195 8.17 -16.43 1.59
CA ALA A 195 7.05 -17.17 2.12
C ALA A 195 6.60 -18.34 1.22
N LYS A 196 7.04 -18.42 -0.05
CA LYS A 196 6.76 -19.58 -0.92
C LYS A 196 7.71 -20.74 -0.65
N ASN A 197 9.00 -20.45 -0.67
CA ASN A 197 10.05 -21.47 -0.61
C ASN A 197 10.62 -21.64 0.80
N ASN A 198 10.28 -20.72 1.72
CA ASN A 198 10.81 -20.61 3.08
C ASN A 198 12.33 -20.37 3.18
N ASN A 199 12.95 -20.00 2.06
CA ASN A 199 14.38 -19.66 1.98
C ASN A 199 14.65 -18.33 2.68
N MET A 200 15.76 -18.26 3.42
CA MET A 200 16.25 -17.04 4.06
C MET A 200 16.82 -16.09 3.01
N LEU A 201 16.25 -14.89 2.95
CA LEU A 201 16.69 -13.83 2.03
C LEU A 201 17.71 -12.90 2.70
N GLY A 202 17.72 -12.86 4.02
CA GLY A 202 18.72 -12.17 4.82
C GLY A 202 18.33 -12.07 6.28
N PHE A 203 19.27 -11.60 7.10
CA PHE A 203 19.06 -11.41 8.52
C PHE A 203 19.79 -10.17 9.06
N SER A 204 19.31 -9.66 10.18
CA SER A 204 20.01 -8.67 11.01
C SER A 204 20.13 -9.19 12.43
N ALA A 205 21.31 -9.03 13.01
CA ALA A 205 21.59 -9.37 14.40
C ALA A 205 21.67 -8.10 15.23
N PHE A 206 21.03 -8.10 16.39
CA PHE A 206 21.03 -6.95 17.29
C PHE A 206 20.84 -7.35 18.75
N HIS A 207 21.42 -6.58 19.65
CA HIS A 207 21.24 -6.76 21.10
C HIS A 207 21.06 -5.42 21.82
N LYS A 208 20.45 -5.50 22.99
CA LYS A 208 20.20 -4.35 23.85
C LYS A 208 21.42 -4.11 24.74
N ILE A 209 21.81 -2.84 24.87
CA ILE A 209 22.79 -2.39 25.86
C ILE A 209 22.24 -1.24 26.69
N SER A 210 22.79 -1.03 27.88
CA SER A 210 22.57 0.18 28.66
C SER A 210 23.68 1.21 28.41
N THR A 211 23.48 2.44 28.89
CA THR A 211 24.49 3.50 28.83
C THR A 211 25.78 3.17 29.58
N SER A 212 25.72 2.32 30.62
CA SER A 212 26.90 1.82 31.33
C SER A 212 27.69 0.78 30.52
N ASP A 213 27.02 0.07 29.61
CA ASP A 213 27.61 -1.03 28.85
C ASP A 213 28.34 -0.57 27.58
N VAL A 214 28.17 0.71 27.16
CA VAL A 214 28.80 1.25 25.96
C VAL A 214 30.33 1.15 26.01
N TYR A 215 30.95 1.43 27.16
CA TYR A 215 32.40 1.27 27.31
C TYR A 215 32.83 -0.21 27.29
N PRO A 216 32.23 -1.12 28.10
CA PRO A 216 32.47 -2.55 28.00
C PRO A 216 32.33 -3.12 26.58
N GLU A 217 31.37 -2.63 25.80
CA GLU A 217 31.06 -3.09 24.44
C GLU A 217 32.12 -2.66 23.42
N PHE A 218 32.46 -1.36 23.37
CA PHE A 218 33.36 -0.82 22.34
C PHE A 218 34.81 -0.64 22.80
N LYS A 219 35.09 -0.83 24.10
CA LYS A 219 36.40 -0.57 24.75
C LYS A 219 36.97 0.82 24.45
N SER A 220 36.09 1.81 24.25
CA SER A 220 36.43 3.19 23.89
C SER A 220 35.74 4.17 24.83
N SER A 221 36.54 4.97 25.55
CA SER A 221 36.03 6.05 26.40
C SER A 221 35.42 7.18 25.56
N TYR A 222 35.97 7.43 24.37
CA TYR A 222 35.47 8.43 23.43
C TYR A 222 34.04 8.09 22.96
N ILE A 223 33.82 6.87 22.45
CA ILE A 223 32.49 6.42 21.99
C ILE A 223 31.50 6.44 23.17
N ALA A 224 31.93 5.97 24.35
CA ALA A 224 31.08 5.97 25.53
C ALA A 224 30.65 7.39 25.95
N ASN A 225 31.55 8.36 25.96
CA ASN A 225 31.23 9.75 26.28
C ASN A 225 30.32 10.38 25.22
N TYR A 226 30.61 10.15 23.94
CA TYR A 226 29.78 10.63 22.84
C TYR A 226 28.33 10.16 22.97
N VAL A 227 28.11 8.87 23.21
CA VAL A 227 26.76 8.29 23.34
C VAL A 227 26.04 8.87 24.56
N ARG A 228 26.74 9.02 25.70
CA ARG A 228 26.15 9.60 26.93
C ARG A 228 25.70 11.05 26.75
N GLU A 229 26.40 11.84 25.95
CA GLU A 229 25.99 13.21 25.63
C GLU A 229 24.75 13.26 24.72
N LYS A 230 24.56 12.24 23.87
CA LYS A 230 23.49 12.22 22.87
C LYS A 230 22.20 11.58 23.36
N THR A 231 22.28 10.58 24.23
CA THR A 231 21.09 9.84 24.65
C THR A 231 21.12 9.43 26.11
N SER A 232 19.94 9.50 26.73
CA SER A 232 19.65 8.93 28.04
C SER A 232 18.62 7.80 27.96
N GLY A 233 18.23 7.39 26.75
CA GLY A 233 17.21 6.36 26.53
C GLY A 233 17.78 4.98 26.25
N ARG A 234 16.93 4.05 25.80
CA ARG A 234 17.36 2.68 25.48
C ARG A 234 18.18 2.65 24.21
N ILE A 235 19.30 1.93 24.26
CA ILE A 235 20.25 1.80 23.16
C ILE A 235 20.17 0.38 22.61
N ILE A 236 20.13 0.28 21.28
CA ILE A 236 20.30 -0.99 20.56
C ILE A 236 21.63 -0.96 19.80
N VAL A 237 22.33 -2.10 19.79
CA VAL A 237 23.48 -2.33 18.92
C VAL A 237 23.04 -3.30 17.83
N VAL A 238 23.26 -2.93 16.57
CA VAL A 238 23.12 -3.80 15.41
C VAL A 238 24.51 -4.37 15.10
N ASP A 239 24.64 -5.67 15.32
CA ASP A 239 25.89 -6.44 15.25
C ASP A 239 26.24 -6.89 13.83
N GLY A 240 25.28 -6.77 12.90
CA GLY A 240 25.49 -7.04 11.49
C GLY A 240 24.18 -7.14 10.72
N ILE A 241 24.26 -6.87 9.41
CA ILE A 241 23.16 -6.98 8.45
C ILE A 241 23.69 -7.74 7.24
N PHE A 242 23.01 -8.81 6.86
CA PHE A 242 23.48 -9.71 5.81
C PHE A 242 22.32 -10.07 4.88
N ALA A 243 22.48 -9.75 3.61
CA ALA A 243 21.58 -10.17 2.53
C ALA A 243 22.14 -11.40 1.81
N ALA A 244 21.27 -12.30 1.38
CA ALA A 244 21.67 -13.45 0.58
C ALA A 244 22.20 -12.98 -0.80
N PRO A 245 23.33 -13.53 -1.30
CA PRO A 245 23.94 -13.09 -2.57
C PRO A 245 23.01 -13.25 -3.78
N ASP A 246 22.16 -14.29 -3.77
CA ASP A 246 21.23 -14.61 -4.85
C ASP A 246 19.84 -13.99 -4.63
N SER A 247 19.72 -13.01 -3.73
CA SER A 247 18.42 -12.39 -3.48
C SER A 247 17.94 -11.68 -4.74
N ALA A 248 16.71 -11.98 -5.17
CA ALA A 248 16.08 -11.35 -6.33
C ALA A 248 15.66 -9.89 -6.07
N TYR A 249 16.33 -9.20 -5.16
CA TYR A 249 15.93 -7.92 -4.57
C TYR A 249 17.14 -6.99 -4.43
N ASP A 250 17.18 -5.97 -5.28
CA ASP A 250 18.33 -5.06 -5.40
C ASP A 250 18.58 -4.18 -4.15
N ASN A 251 17.72 -4.23 -3.11
CA ASN A 251 17.80 -3.40 -1.89
C ASN A 251 17.54 -4.17 -0.57
N MET A 252 17.85 -5.47 -0.51
CA MET A 252 17.56 -6.29 0.68
C MET A 252 18.22 -5.75 1.97
N GLU A 253 19.44 -5.23 1.88
CA GLU A 253 20.12 -4.58 3.02
C GLU A 253 19.26 -3.46 3.62
N GLN A 254 18.75 -2.55 2.78
CA GLN A 254 17.88 -1.45 3.23
C GLN A 254 16.61 -1.96 3.91
N ILE A 255 15.96 -2.98 3.36
CA ILE A 255 14.76 -3.58 3.95
C ILE A 255 15.11 -4.12 5.34
N LEU A 256 16.19 -4.91 5.47
CA LEU A 256 16.63 -5.45 6.77
C LEU A 256 16.90 -4.37 7.81
N ILE A 257 17.58 -3.28 7.42
CA ILE A 257 17.83 -2.15 8.34
C ILE A 257 16.49 -1.53 8.77
N THR A 258 15.62 -1.23 7.80
CA THR A 258 14.33 -0.59 8.06
C THR A 258 13.45 -1.44 8.98
N GLU A 259 13.31 -2.73 8.70
CA GLU A 259 12.50 -3.65 9.53
C GLU A 259 13.07 -3.75 10.96
N THR A 260 14.40 -3.83 11.07
CA THR A 260 15.09 -3.95 12.37
C THR A 260 14.89 -2.67 13.20
N LEU A 261 15.11 -1.50 12.61
CA LEU A 261 14.94 -0.23 13.31
C LEU A 261 13.47 0.06 13.61
N ALA A 262 12.55 -0.30 12.73
CA ALA A 262 11.11 -0.18 13.01
C ALA A 262 10.69 -1.08 14.18
N HIS A 263 11.20 -2.31 14.24
CA HIS A 263 11.01 -3.19 15.40
C HIS A 263 11.59 -2.57 16.69
N CYS A 264 12.78 -1.98 16.62
CA CYS A 264 13.41 -1.32 17.77
C CYS A 264 12.60 -0.10 18.24
N ILE A 265 12.12 0.75 17.32
CA ILE A 265 11.29 1.92 17.65
C ILE A 265 9.99 1.49 18.32
N LYS A 266 9.34 0.43 17.82
CA LYS A 266 8.12 -0.13 18.43
C LYS A 266 8.34 -0.61 19.87
N ASN A 267 9.56 -1.04 20.20
CA ASN A 267 9.98 -1.46 21.54
C ASN A 267 10.70 -0.33 22.31
N ASP A 268 10.42 0.93 21.97
CA ASP A 268 10.94 2.18 22.53
C ASP A 268 12.47 2.24 22.77
N PHE A 269 13.23 1.71 21.83
CA PHE A 269 14.63 2.08 21.64
C PHE A 269 14.72 3.47 21.01
N THR A 270 15.60 4.31 21.55
CA THR A 270 15.71 5.73 21.16
C THR A 270 17.01 6.04 20.43
N TYR A 271 17.98 5.14 20.45
CA TYR A 271 19.27 5.33 19.81
C TYR A 271 19.80 4.00 19.30
N ALA A 272 20.35 3.97 18.10
CA ALA A 272 20.95 2.78 17.51
C ALA A 272 22.43 3.01 17.21
N LEU A 273 23.22 1.99 17.50
CA LEU A 273 24.62 1.90 17.14
C LEU A 273 24.79 0.71 16.19
N TYR A 274 25.58 0.88 15.13
CA TYR A 274 25.94 -0.19 14.21
C TYR A 274 27.43 -0.46 14.33
N ASN A 275 27.78 -1.71 14.60
CA ASN A 275 29.15 -2.20 14.61
C ASN A 275 29.13 -3.68 14.22
N ASN A 276 29.68 -4.00 13.06
CA ASN A 276 29.76 -5.38 12.62
C ASN A 276 30.73 -6.19 13.49
N SER A 277 30.19 -6.96 14.44
CA SER A 277 30.97 -7.86 15.30
C SER A 277 30.96 -9.30 14.80
N ILE A 278 30.18 -9.60 13.75
CA ILE A 278 30.01 -10.96 13.21
C ILE A 278 31.12 -11.29 12.22
N THR A 279 31.29 -10.47 11.18
CA THR A 279 32.33 -10.66 10.16
C THR A 279 33.49 -9.68 10.30
N GLY A 280 33.26 -8.55 10.98
CA GLY A 280 34.26 -7.49 11.16
C GLY A 280 34.54 -6.66 9.91
N SER A 281 33.80 -6.88 8.82
CA SER A 281 33.91 -6.15 7.56
C SER A 281 32.55 -5.91 6.93
N ASP A 282 32.36 -4.73 6.35
CA ASP A 282 31.10 -4.28 5.76
C ASP A 282 31.26 -3.99 4.26
N SER A 283 30.22 -4.24 3.48
CA SER A 283 30.17 -3.85 2.08
C SER A 283 30.07 -2.30 1.97
N PRO A 284 30.68 -1.68 0.95
CA PRO A 284 30.48 -0.24 0.70
C PRO A 284 29.01 0.13 0.51
N GLN A 285 28.20 -0.78 -0.04
CA GLN A 285 26.76 -0.62 -0.25
C GLN A 285 26.00 -0.55 1.08
N LEU A 286 26.35 -1.39 2.06
CA LEU A 286 25.75 -1.37 3.38
C LEU A 286 26.09 -0.06 4.11
N LEU A 287 27.34 0.39 4.04
CA LEU A 287 27.77 1.66 4.62
C LEU A 287 27.07 2.85 3.96
N GLU A 288 26.89 2.83 2.63
CA GLU A 288 26.07 3.83 1.93
C GLU A 288 24.64 3.81 2.47
N THR A 289 24.03 2.64 2.60
CA THR A 289 22.65 2.46 3.10
C THR A 289 22.49 3.00 4.52
N LEU A 290 23.44 2.74 5.42
CA LEU A 290 23.44 3.30 6.77
C LEU A 290 23.44 4.84 6.73
N ASN A 291 24.33 5.44 5.91
CA ASN A 291 24.37 6.89 5.76
C ASN A 291 23.05 7.46 5.19
N LEU A 292 22.42 6.75 4.25
CA LEU A 292 21.12 7.12 3.68
C LEU A 292 19.96 7.02 4.68
N GLN A 293 20.13 6.26 5.77
CA GLN A 293 19.19 6.24 6.90
C GLN A 293 19.56 7.24 8.01
N GLY A 294 20.60 8.04 7.83
CA GLY A 294 21.00 9.09 8.78
C GLY A 294 21.99 8.64 9.84
N PHE A 295 22.55 7.42 9.71
CA PHE A 295 23.69 7.03 10.53
C PHE A 295 24.89 7.90 10.21
N PHE A 296 25.66 8.23 11.25
CA PHE A 296 26.91 8.97 11.10
C PHE A 296 28.06 8.22 11.76
N ARG A 297 29.25 8.42 11.22
CA ARG A 297 30.47 7.76 11.68
C ARG A 297 30.97 8.37 12.99
N ILE A 298 31.20 7.51 13.99
CA ILE A 298 31.86 7.81 15.25
C ILE A 298 33.20 7.08 15.24
N HIS A 299 34.29 7.82 15.14
CA HIS A 299 35.64 7.25 15.08
C HIS A 299 36.44 7.67 16.31
N ASP A 300 37.01 6.69 17.00
CA ASP A 300 37.98 6.90 18.07
C ASP A 300 39.39 6.67 17.51
N GLU A 301 40.17 7.74 17.37
CA GLU A 301 41.54 7.68 16.85
C GLU A 301 42.47 6.85 17.75
N SER A 302 42.22 6.84 19.07
CA SER A 302 43.09 6.18 20.05
C SER A 302 42.99 4.67 20.00
N THR A 303 41.78 4.14 19.81
CA THR A 303 41.51 2.70 19.72
C THR A 303 41.37 2.21 18.28
N ARG A 304 41.40 3.12 17.30
CA ARG A 304 41.07 2.90 15.88
C ARG A 304 39.68 2.27 15.66
N LYS A 305 38.80 2.34 16.65
CA LYS A 305 37.45 1.77 16.58
C LYS A 305 36.53 2.72 15.82
N THR A 306 35.72 2.18 14.92
CA THR A 306 34.67 2.92 14.21
C THR A 306 33.33 2.27 14.49
N VAL A 307 32.34 3.10 14.84
CA VAL A 307 30.94 2.71 15.07
C VAL A 307 30.07 3.73 14.34
N TYR A 308 28.88 3.34 13.89
CA TYR A 308 27.92 4.27 13.31
C TYR A 308 26.76 4.48 14.27
N GLY A 309 26.34 5.73 14.50
CA GLY A 309 25.26 6.06 15.43
C GLY A 309 24.10 6.76 14.74
N VAL A 310 22.88 6.62 15.26
CA VAL A 310 21.69 7.36 14.81
C VAL A 310 20.70 7.59 15.94
N ASP A 311 20.13 8.79 16.00
CA ASP A 311 19.04 9.14 16.92
C ASP A 311 17.68 8.70 16.34
N MET A 312 16.99 7.81 17.05
CA MET A 312 15.69 7.27 16.67
C MET A 312 14.52 7.93 17.43
N LYS A 313 14.79 8.93 18.29
CA LYS A 313 13.76 9.54 19.14
C LYS A 313 12.66 10.22 18.33
N PHE A 314 13.01 10.84 17.20
CA PHE A 314 12.09 11.59 16.36
C PHE A 314 12.38 11.34 14.88
N PRO A 315 12.06 10.15 14.36
CA PRO A 315 12.43 9.76 13.00
C PRO A 315 11.59 10.47 11.94
N ILE A 316 12.17 10.58 10.75
CA ILE A 316 11.45 10.89 9.51
C ILE A 316 11.09 9.57 8.84
N CYS A 317 9.85 9.40 8.40
CA CYS A 317 9.46 8.25 7.58
C CYS A 317 9.36 8.65 6.10
N LEU A 318 9.94 7.85 5.21
CA LEU A 318 9.84 8.02 3.77
C LEU A 318 9.28 6.74 3.14
N THR A 319 8.09 6.80 2.56
CA THR A 319 7.48 5.68 1.83
C THR A 319 7.95 5.69 0.38
N LEU A 320 8.62 4.61 -0.06
CA LEU A 320 9.17 4.46 -1.40
C LEU A 320 8.12 3.85 -2.36
N ASN A 321 7.16 4.67 -2.80
CA ASN A 321 6.00 4.21 -3.55
C ASN A 321 5.99 4.59 -5.04
N MET A 322 7.02 5.24 -5.59
CA MET A 322 6.98 5.78 -6.96
C MET A 322 6.65 4.72 -8.03
N GLU A 323 7.21 3.51 -7.90
CA GLU A 323 6.96 2.40 -8.84
C GLU A 323 5.48 2.04 -8.95
N SER A 324 4.71 2.11 -7.85
CA SER A 324 3.29 1.78 -7.82
C SER A 324 2.40 2.79 -8.56
N PHE A 325 2.92 4.00 -8.84
CA PHE A 325 2.21 5.05 -9.57
C PHE A 325 2.52 5.05 -11.07
N LEU A 326 3.48 4.23 -11.52
CA LEU A 326 3.84 4.13 -12.93
C LEU A 326 2.99 3.06 -13.63
N LYS A 327 2.46 3.42 -14.80
CA LYS A 327 1.70 2.51 -15.68
C LYS A 327 2.62 1.63 -16.52
N GLU A 328 2.10 0.52 -17.03
CA GLU A 328 2.82 -0.30 -18.02
C GLU A 328 3.07 0.49 -19.31
N PRO A 329 4.19 0.29 -20.03
CA PRO A 329 5.31 -0.58 -19.71
C PRO A 329 6.40 0.12 -18.88
N PHE A 330 6.19 1.36 -18.43
CA PHE A 330 7.21 2.13 -17.69
C PHE A 330 7.59 1.48 -16.37
N ASN A 331 6.60 0.92 -15.66
CA ASN A 331 6.84 0.16 -14.42
C ASN A 331 7.66 -1.13 -14.61
N LYS A 332 7.81 -1.64 -15.84
CA LYS A 332 8.64 -2.81 -16.18
C LYS A 332 9.95 -2.42 -16.87
N ASN A 333 10.16 -1.15 -17.15
CA ASN A 333 11.31 -0.68 -17.89
C ASN A 333 12.53 -0.56 -16.98
N GLN A 334 13.61 -1.28 -17.30
CA GLN A 334 14.84 -1.26 -16.49
C GLN A 334 15.52 0.12 -16.42
N TYR A 335 15.41 0.95 -17.46
CA TYR A 335 15.95 2.32 -17.43
C TYR A 335 15.19 3.20 -16.43
N VAL A 336 13.86 3.06 -16.40
CA VAL A 336 13.00 3.75 -15.44
C VAL A 336 13.30 3.27 -14.02
N TYR A 337 13.43 1.95 -13.82
CA TYR A 337 13.82 1.38 -12.54
C TYR A 337 15.16 1.95 -12.02
N ARG A 338 16.19 2.01 -12.89
CA ARG A 338 17.49 2.60 -12.54
C ARG A 338 17.38 4.08 -12.20
N ALA A 339 16.56 4.83 -12.93
CA ALA A 339 16.32 6.25 -12.64
C ALA A 339 15.67 6.43 -11.27
N ILE A 340 14.65 5.65 -10.94
CA ILE A 340 14.00 5.65 -9.62
C ILE A 340 15.02 5.31 -8.53
N SER A 341 15.78 4.23 -8.69
CA SER A 341 16.80 3.81 -7.71
C SER A 341 17.83 4.92 -7.43
N ARG A 342 18.33 5.59 -8.47
CA ARG A 342 19.23 6.74 -8.32
C ARG A 342 18.56 7.92 -7.62
N SER A 343 17.34 8.26 -8.02
CA SER A 343 16.57 9.36 -7.43
C SER A 343 16.26 9.11 -5.96
N ARG A 344 15.93 7.87 -5.58
CA ARG A 344 15.72 7.45 -4.18
C ARG A 344 16.92 7.73 -3.30
N LYS A 345 18.11 7.29 -3.70
CA LYS A 345 19.34 7.55 -2.92
C LYS A 345 19.57 9.05 -2.70
N ARG A 346 19.35 9.86 -3.74
CA ARG A 346 19.45 11.31 -3.64
C ARG A 346 18.42 11.90 -2.69
N LEU A 347 17.17 11.45 -2.78
CA LEU A 347 16.07 11.88 -1.92
C LEU A 347 16.33 11.51 -0.46
N GLN A 348 16.72 10.26 -0.19
CA GLN A 348 17.09 9.79 1.15
C GLN A 348 18.21 10.63 1.75
N LYS A 349 19.27 10.90 0.97
CA LYS A 349 20.38 11.74 1.41
C LYS A 349 19.94 13.14 1.83
N VAL A 350 19.16 13.86 1.01
CA VAL A 350 18.70 15.20 1.41
C VAL A 350 17.72 15.18 2.58
N MET A 351 17.01 14.06 2.82
CA MET A 351 16.18 13.91 4.00
C MET A 351 17.01 13.79 5.28
N THR A 352 18.19 13.15 5.24
CA THR A 352 19.08 13.08 6.42
C THR A 352 19.70 14.44 6.74
N GLU A 353 19.85 15.31 5.73
CA GLU A 353 20.34 16.68 5.88
C GLU A 353 19.32 17.62 6.54
N LEU A 354 18.02 17.31 6.52
CA LEU A 354 16.99 18.11 7.20
C LEU A 354 17.22 18.18 8.72
N TYR A 355 17.60 17.04 9.31
CA TYR A 355 17.90 16.92 10.74
C TYR A 355 19.10 15.99 10.94
N PRO A 356 20.33 16.52 10.84
CA PRO A 356 21.54 15.72 10.90
C PRO A 356 21.59 14.79 12.14
N GLY A 357 21.91 13.52 11.89
CA GLY A 357 21.99 12.47 12.91
C GLY A 357 20.65 11.91 13.40
N SER A 358 19.52 12.40 12.88
CA SER A 358 18.20 11.80 13.11
C SER A 358 17.91 10.72 12.07
N LEU A 359 17.23 9.65 12.49
CA LEU A 359 16.87 8.53 11.64
C LEU A 359 15.92 8.94 10.51
N VAL A 360 16.25 8.53 9.28
CA VAL A 360 15.35 8.50 8.12
C VAL A 360 14.98 7.06 7.83
N LEU A 361 13.78 6.67 8.26
CA LEU A 361 13.25 5.33 8.11
C LEU A 361 12.59 5.20 6.72
N SER A 362 13.31 4.56 5.79
CA SER A 362 12.89 4.38 4.40
C SER A 362 12.11 3.08 4.23
N MET A 363 10.79 3.18 4.12
CA MET A 363 9.88 2.05 4.06
C MET A 363 9.58 1.66 2.61
N ASP A 364 9.75 0.37 2.32
CA ASP A 364 9.38 -0.20 1.04
C ASP A 364 7.85 -0.38 0.94
N ASN A 365 7.27 0.03 -0.19
CA ASN A 365 5.83 0.00 -0.38
C ASN A 365 5.28 -1.43 -0.49
N ASP A 366 6.05 -2.37 -1.05
CA ASP A 366 5.64 -3.77 -1.12
C ASP A 366 5.65 -4.40 0.26
N MET A 367 6.62 -4.07 1.12
CA MET A 367 6.62 -4.47 2.53
C MET A 367 5.37 -3.98 3.27
N ILE A 368 5.05 -2.69 3.15
CA ILE A 368 3.83 -2.11 3.75
C ILE A 368 2.59 -2.90 3.28
N ASN A 369 2.42 -3.02 1.97
CA ASN A 369 1.24 -3.69 1.40
C ASN A 369 1.12 -5.13 1.87
N GLN A 370 2.24 -5.85 1.96
CA GLN A 370 2.23 -7.24 2.34
C GLN A 370 1.90 -7.44 3.83
N ILE A 371 2.47 -6.64 4.73
CA ILE A 371 2.14 -6.69 6.16
C ILE A 371 0.65 -6.39 6.36
N LEU A 372 0.11 -5.39 5.64
CA LEU A 372 -1.31 -5.05 5.66
C LEU A 372 -2.18 -6.22 5.17
N ILE A 373 -1.84 -6.83 4.03
CA ILE A 373 -2.59 -7.97 3.49
C ILE A 373 -2.60 -9.13 4.48
N ASN A 374 -1.44 -9.48 5.05
CA ASN A 374 -1.36 -10.57 6.03
C ASN A 374 -2.28 -10.29 7.23
N LYS A 375 -2.24 -9.08 7.80
CA LYS A 375 -3.12 -8.68 8.91
C LYS A 375 -4.60 -8.75 8.56
N ILE A 376 -4.96 -8.24 7.38
CA ILE A 376 -6.35 -8.24 6.90
C ILE A 376 -6.84 -9.68 6.69
N CYS A 377 -6.07 -10.52 5.98
CA CYS A 377 -6.40 -11.91 5.71
C CYS A 377 -6.52 -12.73 6.99
N SER A 378 -5.58 -12.57 7.94
CA SER A 378 -5.68 -13.20 9.26
C SER A 378 -6.95 -12.78 10.02
N MET A 379 -7.29 -11.49 10.00
CA MET A 379 -8.52 -11.00 10.65
C MET A 379 -9.80 -11.51 9.96
N ASN A 380 -9.76 -11.72 8.65
CA ASN A 380 -10.84 -12.33 7.88
C ASN A 380 -10.85 -13.87 7.93
N LYS A 381 -9.85 -14.50 8.57
CA LYS A 381 -9.65 -15.95 8.63
C LYS A 381 -9.61 -16.60 7.24
N VAL A 382 -8.94 -15.94 6.30
CA VAL A 382 -8.75 -16.43 4.93
C VAL A 382 -7.25 -16.47 4.58
N PRO A 383 -6.82 -17.35 3.66
CA PRO A 383 -5.45 -17.32 3.17
C PRO A 383 -5.10 -16.00 2.49
N ASN A 384 -3.82 -15.64 2.55
CA ASN A 384 -3.24 -14.51 1.84
C ASN A 384 -2.94 -14.82 0.36
N GLU A 385 -3.26 -16.02 -0.11
CA GLU A 385 -3.20 -16.41 -1.52
C GLU A 385 -4.62 -16.66 -2.07
N PRO A 386 -4.92 -16.30 -3.33
CA PRO A 386 -6.23 -16.56 -3.94
C PRO A 386 -6.57 -18.05 -3.92
N GLN A 387 -7.78 -18.39 -3.47
CA GLN A 387 -8.27 -19.77 -3.48
C GLN A 387 -9.11 -20.08 -4.72
N GLU A 388 -9.02 -21.32 -5.19
CA GLU A 388 -9.92 -21.91 -6.19
C GLU A 388 -10.56 -23.20 -5.61
N PRO A 389 -11.88 -23.23 -5.35
CA PRO A 389 -12.86 -22.16 -5.52
C PRO A 389 -12.69 -21.03 -4.50
N ARG A 390 -13.00 -19.79 -4.93
CA ARG A 390 -12.86 -18.60 -4.08
C ARG A 390 -13.83 -18.63 -2.92
N VAL A 391 -13.31 -18.65 -1.69
CA VAL A 391 -14.07 -18.47 -0.45
C VAL A 391 -13.80 -17.07 0.09
N LEU A 392 -14.85 -16.30 0.38
CA LEU A 392 -14.71 -14.92 0.84
C LEU A 392 -14.76 -14.83 2.36
N GLY A 393 -13.90 -13.97 2.93
CA GLY A 393 -13.97 -13.57 4.32
C GLY A 393 -15.27 -12.83 4.67
N GLU A 394 -15.55 -12.76 5.97
CA GLU A 394 -16.75 -12.10 6.49
C GLU A 394 -16.74 -10.60 6.20
N ASN A 395 -15.62 -9.93 6.50
CA ASN A 395 -15.50 -8.48 6.47
C ASN A 395 -15.03 -7.99 5.09
N MET A 396 -15.54 -6.82 4.70
CA MET A 396 -15.09 -6.08 3.52
C MET A 396 -13.89 -5.20 3.88
N VAL A 397 -12.96 -5.02 2.93
CA VAL A 397 -11.86 -4.06 3.03
C VAL A 397 -12.21 -2.81 2.23
N VAL A 398 -12.03 -1.66 2.87
CA VAL A 398 -12.25 -0.35 2.26
C VAL A 398 -10.97 0.48 2.40
N PRO A 399 -10.08 0.45 1.39
CA PRO A 399 -8.97 1.37 1.31
C PRO A 399 -9.49 2.77 1.02
N PHE A 400 -9.06 3.75 1.82
CA PHE A 400 -9.44 5.16 1.67
C PHE A 400 -8.25 6.12 1.58
N GLY A 401 -7.03 5.57 1.59
CA GLY A 401 -5.77 6.27 1.33
C GLY A 401 -5.07 5.77 0.07
N ASN A 402 -3.76 6.01 -0.02
CA ASN A 402 -2.96 5.61 -1.19
C ASN A 402 -2.45 4.17 -1.13
N VAL A 403 -2.52 3.53 0.04
CA VAL A 403 -2.12 2.13 0.21
C VAL A 403 -3.17 1.18 -0.36
N LEU A 404 -2.75 0.04 -0.92
CA LEU A 404 -3.63 -0.91 -1.61
C LEU A 404 -4.46 -0.28 -2.76
N LYS A 405 -4.07 0.89 -3.27
CA LYS A 405 -4.77 1.57 -4.38
C LYS A 405 -4.63 0.72 -5.66
N GLY A 406 -5.76 0.48 -6.34
CA GLY A 406 -5.79 -0.38 -7.52
C GLY A 406 -5.61 -1.88 -7.24
N MET A 407 -5.54 -2.29 -5.97
CA MET A 407 -5.26 -3.68 -5.58
C MET A 407 -6.51 -4.37 -5.01
N VAL A 408 -6.54 -5.70 -5.13
CA VAL A 408 -7.54 -6.55 -4.48
C VAL A 408 -6.88 -7.36 -3.38
N VAL A 409 -7.44 -7.32 -2.18
CA VAL A 409 -7.03 -8.22 -1.09
C VAL A 409 -7.53 -9.64 -1.40
N PRO A 410 -6.65 -10.67 -1.37
CA PRO A 410 -7.04 -12.06 -1.61
C PRO A 410 -8.21 -12.51 -0.74
N ASN A 411 -9.13 -13.28 -1.34
CA ASN A 411 -10.27 -13.88 -0.64
C ASN A 411 -11.12 -12.89 0.17
N THR A 412 -11.08 -11.60 -0.19
CA THR A 412 -11.74 -10.53 0.54
C THR A 412 -12.42 -9.57 -0.43
N ILE A 413 -13.63 -9.10 -0.09
CA ILE A 413 -14.29 -8.08 -0.90
C ILE A 413 -13.56 -6.75 -0.67
N THR A 414 -13.09 -6.12 -1.75
CA THR A 414 -12.30 -4.88 -1.69
C THR A 414 -13.00 -3.76 -2.47
N LYS A 415 -13.50 -2.73 -1.77
CA LYS A 415 -14.14 -1.56 -2.39
C LYS A 415 -13.48 -0.29 -1.87
N SER A 416 -12.78 0.42 -2.75
CA SER A 416 -12.04 1.63 -2.38
C SER A 416 -13.00 2.81 -2.19
N LEU A 417 -12.70 3.65 -1.20
CA LEU A 417 -13.29 4.96 -1.00
C LEU A 417 -12.30 6.00 -1.57
N HIS A 418 -12.68 6.65 -2.66
CA HIS A 418 -11.80 7.54 -3.41
C HIS A 418 -11.84 8.93 -2.80
N THR A 419 -10.86 9.21 -1.94
CA THR A 419 -10.66 10.51 -1.31
C THR A 419 -9.38 11.17 -1.81
N GLU A 420 -9.36 12.49 -1.80
CA GLU A 420 -8.22 13.32 -2.15
C GLU A 420 -8.06 14.44 -1.12
N LYS A 421 -6.80 14.81 -0.84
CA LYS A 421 -6.50 15.99 -0.05
C LYS A 421 -6.36 17.16 -1.02
N VAL A 422 -7.27 18.13 -0.89
CA VAL A 422 -7.37 19.26 -1.81
C VAL A 422 -7.03 20.55 -1.08
N TYR A 423 -6.08 21.32 -1.60
CA TYR A 423 -5.70 22.63 -1.10
C TYR A 423 -6.52 23.74 -1.74
N SER A 424 -6.72 24.83 -0.98
CA SER A 424 -7.15 26.10 -1.58
C SER A 424 -6.08 26.63 -2.55
N PHE A 425 -6.49 27.48 -3.50
CA PHE A 425 -5.58 28.04 -4.50
C PHE A 425 -4.39 28.80 -3.89
N ASP A 426 -4.60 29.46 -2.74
CA ASP A 426 -3.57 30.15 -1.96
C ASP A 426 -2.76 29.22 -1.04
N THR A 427 -3.07 27.92 -1.01
CA THR A 427 -2.44 26.86 -0.20
C THR A 427 -2.52 27.05 1.32
N THR A 428 -3.34 27.98 1.81
CA THR A 428 -3.46 28.27 3.25
C THR A 428 -4.32 27.27 4.00
N LYS A 429 -5.25 26.61 3.29
CA LYS A 429 -6.19 25.64 3.82
C LYS A 429 -6.21 24.39 2.95
N PHE A 430 -6.65 23.28 3.53
CA PHE A 430 -6.97 22.07 2.78
C PHE A 430 -8.21 21.40 3.35
N LYS A 431 -8.85 20.56 2.54
CA LYS A 431 -9.98 19.71 2.90
C LYS A 431 -9.79 18.32 2.30
N ILE A 432 -10.40 17.29 2.89
CA ILE A 432 -10.53 15.98 2.23
C ILE A 432 -11.84 15.98 1.44
N MET A 433 -11.75 15.68 0.15
CA MET A 433 -12.87 15.62 -0.77
C MET A 433 -12.83 14.31 -1.56
N GLU A 434 -13.86 14.04 -2.36
CA GLU A 434 -13.81 12.99 -3.37
C GLU A 434 -12.65 13.22 -4.35
N TYR A 435 -12.04 12.12 -4.81
CA TYR A 435 -11.08 12.19 -5.91
C TYR A 435 -11.79 12.72 -7.17
N PRO A 436 -11.15 13.56 -8.00
CA PRO A 436 -11.78 14.12 -9.19
C PRO A 436 -12.47 13.07 -10.07
N PHE A 437 -13.67 13.39 -10.55
CA PHE A 437 -14.53 12.51 -11.37
C PHE A 437 -15.10 11.27 -10.66
N TYR A 438 -14.95 11.13 -9.34
CA TYR A 438 -15.65 10.12 -8.56
C TYR A 438 -16.92 10.69 -7.92
N SER A 439 -17.90 9.81 -7.65
CA SER A 439 -19.11 10.17 -6.92
C SER A 439 -18.79 10.79 -5.55
N PRO A 440 -19.66 11.65 -5.02
CA PRO A 440 -19.51 12.21 -3.68
C PRO A 440 -19.24 11.14 -2.62
N ILE A 441 -18.45 11.47 -1.60
CA ILE A 441 -18.06 10.52 -0.52
C ILE A 441 -19.29 9.85 0.10
N GLU A 442 -20.39 10.58 0.29
CA GLU A 442 -21.67 10.06 0.78
C GLU A 442 -22.20 8.91 -0.11
N ASN A 443 -22.22 9.08 -1.43
CA ASN A 443 -22.72 8.09 -2.38
C ASN A 443 -21.78 6.86 -2.42
N GLN A 444 -20.48 7.08 -2.30
CA GLN A 444 -19.51 5.99 -2.17
C GLN A 444 -19.74 5.18 -0.89
N ILE A 445 -20.08 5.82 0.24
CA ILE A 445 -20.39 5.15 1.51
C ILE A 445 -21.72 4.38 1.43
N ARG A 446 -22.76 4.94 0.80
CA ARG A 446 -24.00 4.18 0.50
C ARG A 446 -23.71 2.94 -0.35
N THR A 447 -22.77 3.05 -1.28
CA THR A 447 -22.34 1.89 -2.08
C THR A 447 -21.68 0.83 -1.18
N ILE A 448 -20.89 1.22 -0.18
CA ILE A 448 -20.31 0.28 0.80
C ILE A 448 -21.41 -0.34 1.67
N GLU A 449 -22.39 0.45 2.12
CA GLU A 449 -23.56 0.01 2.88
C GLU A 449 -24.29 -1.14 2.17
N SER A 450 -24.46 -1.03 0.85
CA SER A 450 -25.15 -2.02 0.02
C SER A 450 -24.60 -3.44 0.09
N PHE A 451 -23.34 -3.62 0.53
CA PHE A 451 -22.72 -4.93 0.70
C PHE A 451 -23.14 -5.62 2.01
N LYS A 452 -23.73 -4.89 2.97
CA LYS A 452 -24.19 -5.40 4.27
C LYS A 452 -23.14 -6.22 5.00
N LYS A 453 -21.91 -5.70 5.03
CA LYS A 453 -20.76 -6.36 5.66
C LYS A 453 -20.05 -5.40 6.60
N PRO A 454 -19.50 -5.90 7.72
CA PRO A 454 -18.54 -5.16 8.51
C PRO A 454 -17.36 -4.68 7.65
N VAL A 455 -16.82 -3.52 7.99
CA VAL A 455 -15.76 -2.86 7.23
C VAL A 455 -14.44 -2.84 8.00
N ILE A 456 -13.37 -3.17 7.29
CA ILE A 456 -11.98 -2.92 7.66
C ILE A 456 -11.53 -1.69 6.86
N LEU A 457 -11.31 -0.57 7.54
CA LEU A 457 -10.82 0.63 6.88
C LEU A 457 -9.29 0.55 6.75
N VAL A 458 -8.75 0.95 5.60
CA VAL A 458 -7.30 0.93 5.35
C VAL A 458 -6.78 2.28 4.83
N ASP A 459 -5.75 2.84 5.48
CA ASP A 459 -5.11 4.11 5.12
C ASP A 459 -3.59 3.98 5.04
N ASP A 460 -2.90 4.91 4.37
CA ASP A 460 -1.43 4.92 4.36
C ASP A 460 -0.83 5.41 5.69
N LEU A 461 -1.46 6.39 6.34
CA LEU A 461 -0.93 7.02 7.55
C LEU A 461 -2.03 7.42 8.54
N LEU A 462 -1.80 7.13 9.82
CA LEU A 462 -2.56 7.72 10.92
C LEU A 462 -1.68 8.52 11.89
N HIS A 463 -1.74 9.85 11.71
CA HIS A 463 -1.06 10.80 12.60
C HIS A 463 -1.98 11.89 13.13
N LYS A 464 -2.57 12.71 12.25
CA LYS A 464 -3.54 13.76 12.63
C LYS A 464 -5.00 13.39 12.33
N GLY A 465 -5.19 12.27 11.64
CA GLY A 465 -6.49 11.70 11.29
C GLY A 465 -7.36 12.58 10.39
N TYR A 466 -6.77 13.34 9.45
CA TYR A 466 -7.54 14.25 8.60
C TYR A 466 -8.60 13.52 7.77
N ARG A 467 -8.25 12.41 7.11
CA ARG A 467 -9.21 11.60 6.33
C ARG A 467 -10.28 10.97 7.22
N ILE A 468 -9.88 10.30 8.30
CA ILE A 468 -10.83 9.64 9.19
C ILE A 468 -11.82 10.62 9.82
N LYS A 469 -11.40 11.84 10.16
CA LYS A 469 -12.29 12.90 10.69
C LYS A 469 -13.39 13.31 9.72
N GLU A 470 -13.13 13.30 8.43
CA GLU A 470 -14.11 13.67 7.40
C GLU A 470 -15.05 12.50 7.06
N ILE A 471 -14.55 11.27 7.02
CA ILE A 471 -15.36 10.09 6.64
C ILE A 471 -16.13 9.47 7.82
N ASP A 472 -15.61 9.54 9.05
CA ASP A 472 -16.21 8.90 10.23
C ASP A 472 -17.65 9.36 10.52
N PRO A 473 -17.99 10.66 10.44
CA PRO A 473 -19.37 11.12 10.63
C PRO A 473 -20.34 10.51 9.59
N ILE A 474 -19.89 10.39 8.34
CA ILE A 474 -20.70 9.84 7.25
C ILE A 474 -20.89 8.33 7.43
N LEU A 475 -19.84 7.61 7.81
CA LEU A 475 -19.91 6.19 8.13
C LEU A 475 -20.90 5.91 9.28
N LYS A 476 -20.90 6.75 10.32
CA LYS A 476 -21.84 6.65 11.45
C LYS A 476 -23.27 6.95 11.02
N LYS A 477 -23.49 7.97 10.19
CA LYS A 477 -24.80 8.33 9.65
C LYS A 477 -25.46 7.17 8.88
N HIS A 478 -24.66 6.41 8.13
CA HIS A 478 -25.10 5.20 7.39
C HIS A 478 -24.93 3.90 8.18
N ASN A 479 -24.74 3.97 9.50
CA ASN A 479 -24.60 2.81 10.39
C ASN A 479 -23.58 1.76 9.90
N ILE A 480 -22.50 2.19 9.26
CA ILE A 480 -21.45 1.29 8.80
C ILE A 480 -20.69 0.75 10.00
N HIS A 481 -20.78 -0.57 10.22
CA HIS A 481 -20.03 -1.24 11.27
C HIS A 481 -18.55 -1.36 10.88
N VAL A 482 -17.73 -0.41 11.33
CA VAL A 482 -16.28 -0.46 11.16
C VAL A 482 -15.68 -1.29 12.28
N LYS A 483 -15.12 -2.45 11.93
CA LYS A 483 -14.55 -3.41 12.87
C LYS A 483 -13.18 -2.97 13.38
N LYS A 484 -12.34 -2.47 12.48
CA LYS A 484 -10.95 -2.06 12.77
C LYS A 484 -10.45 -1.12 11.67
N ILE A 485 -9.52 -0.24 12.05
CA ILE A 485 -8.75 0.59 11.11
C ILE A 485 -7.33 0.04 11.06
N ILE A 486 -6.82 -0.25 9.86
CA ILE A 486 -5.46 -0.76 9.68
C ILE A 486 -4.68 0.22 8.80
N VAL A 487 -3.51 0.68 9.23
CA VAL A 487 -2.74 1.70 8.48
C VAL A 487 -1.31 1.30 8.17
N GLY A 488 -0.72 1.85 7.11
CA GLY A 488 0.70 1.65 6.82
C GLY A 488 1.58 2.11 7.99
N VAL A 489 1.47 3.39 8.35
CA VAL A 489 2.19 3.97 9.49
C VAL A 489 1.22 4.52 10.53
N LEU A 490 1.38 4.11 11.79
CA LEU A 490 0.63 4.62 12.94
C LEU A 490 1.59 5.34 13.89
N SER A 491 1.28 6.60 14.20
CA SER A 491 2.03 7.33 15.23
C SER A 491 1.36 7.26 16.60
N GLY A 492 2.06 7.64 17.67
CA GLY A 492 1.50 7.70 19.02
C GLY A 492 0.28 8.63 19.07
N ARG A 493 0.40 9.84 18.51
CA ARG A 493 -0.71 10.78 18.36
C ARG A 493 -1.91 10.19 17.58
N GLY A 494 -1.62 9.39 16.56
CA GLY A 494 -2.66 8.71 15.77
C GLY A 494 -3.37 7.63 16.57
N LYS A 495 -2.64 6.89 17.41
CA LYS A 495 -3.19 5.90 18.32
C LYS A 495 -4.09 6.55 19.37
N ASP A 496 -3.62 7.61 20.03
CA ASP A 496 -4.40 8.36 21.01
C ASP A 496 -5.72 8.87 20.41
N LEU A 497 -5.69 9.37 19.16
CA LEU A 497 -6.89 9.81 18.44
C LEU A 497 -7.92 8.70 18.30
N MET A 498 -7.49 7.47 18.03
CA MET A 498 -8.37 6.31 17.84
C MET A 498 -8.94 5.82 19.17
N ASP A 499 -8.10 5.77 20.21
CA ASP A 499 -8.53 5.41 21.56
C ASP A 499 -9.60 6.40 22.07
N ILE A 500 -9.42 7.72 21.85
CA ILE A 500 -10.42 8.75 22.17
C ILE A 500 -11.74 8.54 21.40
N GLN A 501 -11.66 8.07 20.15
CA GLN A 501 -12.83 7.81 19.31
C GLN A 501 -13.48 6.45 19.59
N GLY A 502 -12.92 5.63 20.49
CA GLY A 502 -13.38 4.26 20.74
C GLY A 502 -13.21 3.35 19.51
N ARG A 503 -12.19 3.60 18.69
CA ARG A 503 -11.90 2.83 17.48
C ARG A 503 -10.63 2.01 17.68
N GLU A 504 -10.69 0.72 17.37
CA GLU A 504 -9.48 -0.09 17.34
C GLU A 504 -8.65 0.20 16.08
N ALA A 505 -7.35 0.43 16.29
CA ALA A 505 -6.39 0.62 15.21
C ALA A 505 -5.25 -0.41 15.26
N ASP A 506 -4.81 -0.86 14.10
CA ASP A 506 -3.60 -1.66 13.90
C ASP A 506 -2.78 -1.05 12.74
N CYS A 507 -1.54 -1.48 12.59
CA CYS A 507 -0.64 -0.92 11.58
C CYS A 507 0.41 -1.89 11.08
N ALA A 508 1.03 -1.56 9.95
CA ALA A 508 2.28 -2.20 9.55
C ALA A 508 3.45 -1.70 10.42
N TYR A 509 3.62 -0.39 10.54
CA TYR A 509 4.68 0.22 11.33
C TYR A 509 4.13 1.18 12.39
N TYR A 510 4.52 0.95 13.65
CA TYR A 510 4.19 1.84 14.76
C TYR A 510 5.39 2.74 15.08
N ILE A 511 5.25 4.05 14.86
CA ILE A 511 6.29 5.06 15.03
C ILE A 511 5.80 6.13 16.02
N PRO A 512 5.98 5.92 17.35
CA PRO A 512 5.35 6.74 18.39
C PRO A 512 5.59 8.24 18.20
N ASN A 513 6.85 8.61 18.00
CA ASN A 513 7.34 9.99 17.97
C ASN A 513 7.67 10.46 16.54
N LEU A 514 6.81 10.13 15.58
CA LEU A 514 6.98 10.54 14.17
C LEU A 514 7.20 12.05 14.04
N ARG A 515 8.35 12.47 13.50
CA ARG A 515 8.67 13.89 13.27
C ARG A 515 8.03 14.41 11.99
N LEU A 516 8.30 13.72 10.88
CA LEU A 516 7.81 14.02 9.54
C LEU A 516 7.55 12.72 8.79
N TRP A 517 6.65 12.78 7.82
CA TRP A 517 6.43 11.70 6.88
C TRP A 517 6.41 12.25 5.45
N PHE A 518 6.90 11.45 4.52
CA PHE A 518 6.89 11.78 3.09
C PHE A 518 6.51 10.53 2.29
N ASN A 519 5.77 10.74 1.21
CA ASN A 519 5.55 9.72 0.20
C ASN A 519 6.36 10.13 -1.04
N GLU A 520 7.19 9.22 -1.55
CA GLU A 520 8.12 9.48 -2.67
C GLU A 520 7.40 10.10 -3.87
N ASN A 521 6.25 9.56 -4.26
CA ASN A 521 5.48 10.05 -5.41
C ASN A 521 5.01 11.51 -5.28
N LEU A 522 4.78 12.01 -4.06
CA LEU A 522 4.37 13.41 -3.82
C LEU A 522 5.56 14.38 -3.83
N MET A 523 6.79 13.86 -3.85
CA MET A 523 8.00 14.68 -3.88
C MET A 523 8.41 15.04 -5.31
N TYR A 524 7.91 14.35 -6.34
CA TYR A 524 8.32 14.57 -7.73
C TYR A 524 7.22 15.30 -8.53
N PRO A 525 7.43 16.56 -8.91
CA PRO A 525 6.47 17.30 -9.73
C PRO A 525 6.14 16.60 -11.04
N PHE A 526 4.91 16.80 -11.51
CA PHE A 526 4.33 16.16 -12.71
C PHE A 526 4.12 14.64 -12.63
N LEU A 527 4.66 13.97 -11.61
CA LEU A 527 4.46 12.53 -11.37
C LEU A 527 3.42 12.29 -10.28
N GLY A 528 3.35 13.14 -9.26
CA GLY A 528 2.32 13.13 -8.23
C GLY A 528 2.18 14.50 -7.57
N GLY A 529 1.16 14.66 -6.73
CA GLY A 529 0.88 15.90 -6.00
C GLY A 529 -0.45 15.82 -5.24
N ASP A 530 -0.64 16.73 -4.29
CA ASP A 530 -1.94 16.93 -3.63
C ASP A 530 -2.85 17.76 -4.56
N GLY A 531 -4.17 17.56 -4.52
CA GLY A 531 -5.10 18.29 -5.39
C GLY A 531 -5.19 19.80 -5.08
N ILE A 532 -5.57 20.61 -6.06
CA ILE A 532 -5.94 22.03 -5.88
C ILE A 532 -7.44 22.21 -6.18
N TRP A 533 -8.13 22.93 -5.31
CA TRP A 533 -9.52 23.31 -5.52
C TRP A 533 -9.59 24.33 -6.65
N VAL A 534 -10.31 23.99 -7.72
CA VAL A 534 -10.67 24.94 -8.77
C VAL A 534 -12.17 25.23 -8.69
N GLU A 535 -12.55 26.50 -8.58
CA GLU A 535 -13.95 26.92 -8.49
C GLU A 535 -14.73 26.69 -9.80
N ASN A 536 -14.01 26.65 -10.94
CA ASN A 536 -14.56 26.31 -12.24
C ASN A 536 -14.04 24.92 -12.66
N GLU A 537 -14.94 23.97 -12.89
CA GLU A 537 -14.64 22.67 -13.50
C GLU A 537 -14.18 22.87 -14.95
N ASN A 538 -12.95 23.34 -15.14
CA ASN A 538 -12.43 23.53 -16.48
C ASN A 538 -12.02 22.20 -17.09
N ASN A 539 -12.43 22.06 -18.35
CA ASN A 539 -12.15 21.06 -19.37
C ASN A 539 -10.66 20.75 -19.62
N THR A 540 -9.84 20.54 -18.59
CA THR A 540 -8.44 20.14 -18.75
C THR A 540 -8.29 18.63 -18.59
N ASN A 541 -7.35 18.04 -19.32
CA ASN A 541 -7.00 16.62 -19.22
C ASN A 541 -6.17 16.28 -17.98
N LEU A 542 -5.71 17.31 -17.27
CA LEU A 542 -4.87 17.19 -16.10
C LEU A 542 -5.64 17.58 -14.86
N ILE A 543 -5.46 16.79 -13.79
CA ILE A 543 -5.96 17.09 -12.46
C ILE A 543 -5.05 18.18 -11.86
N PRO A 544 -5.58 19.36 -11.53
CA PRO A 544 -4.81 20.42 -10.87
C PRO A 544 -4.23 19.94 -9.55
N SER A 545 -2.91 20.05 -9.39
CA SER A 545 -2.20 19.52 -8.23
C SER A 545 -0.98 20.37 -7.86
N ILE A 546 -0.51 20.21 -6.63
CA ILE A 546 0.64 20.90 -6.06
C ILE A 546 1.57 19.93 -5.31
N ASN A 547 2.88 20.14 -5.45
CA ASN A 547 3.89 19.52 -4.61
C ASN A 547 4.28 20.48 -3.48
N LEU A 548 4.39 19.98 -2.26
CA LEU A 548 4.67 20.80 -1.07
C LEU A 548 6.18 21.08 -0.91
N ILE A 549 6.81 21.55 -1.97
CA ILE A 549 8.24 21.89 -2.09
C ILE A 549 8.41 23.23 -2.81
N LEU A 550 9.59 23.85 -2.67
CA LEU A 550 9.91 25.07 -3.42
C LEU A 550 10.06 24.77 -4.93
N PRO A 551 9.72 25.72 -5.82
CA PRO A 551 9.15 27.04 -5.55
C PRO A 551 7.61 27.04 -5.43
N PHE A 552 6.95 25.88 -5.57
CA PHE A 552 5.49 25.79 -5.60
C PHE A 552 4.84 26.09 -4.25
N TYR A 553 5.48 25.68 -3.16
CA TYR A 553 5.01 25.87 -1.79
C TYR A 553 6.19 26.09 -0.86
N SER A 554 6.04 26.97 0.12
CA SER A 554 7.01 27.12 1.21
C SER A 554 6.73 26.05 2.29
N PRO A 555 7.58 25.02 2.51
CA PRO A 555 7.26 23.86 3.36
C PRO A 555 7.20 24.17 4.87
N MET A 556 6.22 24.96 5.32
CA MET A 556 6.09 25.44 6.70
C MET A 556 5.88 24.33 7.74
N PHE A 557 5.55 23.12 7.30
CA PHE A 557 5.42 21.94 8.15
C PHE A 557 6.78 21.36 8.58
N ILE A 558 7.86 21.66 7.85
CA ILE A 558 9.23 21.27 8.21
C ILE A 558 9.78 22.29 9.21
N ARG A 559 9.69 21.98 10.50
CA ARG A 559 10.08 22.91 11.59
C ARG A 559 11.44 22.56 12.16
N GLY A 560 12.34 23.55 12.24
CA GLY A 560 13.66 23.40 12.87
C GLY A 560 14.77 22.97 11.90
N ALA A 561 14.44 22.64 10.64
CA ALA A 561 15.44 22.47 9.58
C ALA A 561 15.96 23.84 9.10
N SER A 562 17.20 23.87 8.60
CA SER A 562 17.77 25.08 8.01
C SER A 562 17.08 25.43 6.67
N LYS A 563 17.08 26.72 6.30
CA LYS A 563 16.56 27.16 4.99
C LYS A 563 17.30 26.50 3.83
N GLU A 564 18.61 26.30 4.00
CA GLU A 564 19.47 25.62 3.02
C GLU A 564 19.05 24.15 2.83
N ALA A 565 18.79 23.41 3.91
CA ALA A 565 18.34 22.02 3.82
C ALA A 565 16.97 21.90 3.13
N ILE A 566 16.03 22.82 3.41
CA ILE A 566 14.73 22.88 2.73
C ILE A 566 14.88 23.20 1.23
N TYR A 567 15.80 24.11 0.90
CA TYR A 567 16.13 24.45 -0.48
C TYR A 567 16.74 23.24 -1.21
N ASN A 568 17.73 22.57 -0.61
CA ASN A 568 18.39 21.40 -1.18
C ASN A 568 17.42 20.23 -1.38
N LEU A 569 16.53 19.98 -0.41
CA LEU A 569 15.45 19.00 -0.56
C LEU A 569 14.60 19.31 -1.80
N SER A 570 14.13 20.56 -1.91
CA SER A 570 13.26 20.99 -3.01
C SER A 570 13.98 20.89 -4.36
N MET A 571 15.26 21.30 -4.42
CA MET A 571 16.09 21.21 -5.62
C MET A 571 16.27 19.75 -6.07
N VAL A 572 16.61 18.85 -5.15
CA VAL A 572 16.76 17.42 -5.47
C VAL A 572 15.46 16.81 -5.95
N CYS A 573 14.32 17.22 -5.38
CA CYS A 573 13.00 16.80 -5.83
C CYS A 573 12.71 17.22 -7.28
N LEU A 574 13.02 18.47 -7.65
CA LEU A 574 12.89 18.97 -9.02
C LEU A 574 13.84 18.23 -9.99
N GLU A 575 15.09 18.04 -9.58
CA GLU A 575 16.10 17.36 -10.40
C GLU A 575 15.85 15.85 -10.54
N ASN A 576 15.18 15.22 -9.58
CA ASN A 576 14.78 13.82 -9.66
C ASN A 576 13.58 13.61 -10.58
N ALA A 577 12.73 14.62 -10.74
CA ALA A 577 11.56 14.58 -11.62
C ALA A 577 11.91 14.80 -13.10
N LYS A 578 13.07 15.43 -13.37
CA LYS A 578 13.64 15.63 -14.71
C LYS A 578 14.33 14.37 -15.22
#